data_AF-A0AAV7AVC5-F1
#
_entry.id   AF-A0AAV7AVC5-F1
#
_cell.length_a   1.000
_cell.length_b   1.000
_cell.length_c   1.000
_cell.angle_alpha   90.00
_cell.angle_beta   90.00
_cell.angle_gamma   90.00
#
_symmetry.space_group_name_H-M   'P 1'
#
loop_
_entity.id
_entity.type
_entity.pdbx_description
1 polymer ?
#
loop_
_entity_poly.entity_id
_entity_poly.type
_entity_poly.pdbx_seq_one_letter_code
_entity_poly.pdbx_strand_id
1 'polypeptide(L)'
;MLDLEVVPERSLGNQQWEFTLGMPLAQAVSILQKHCRTIRNVQNLYSEQCPLNHDLILSLTQDGIKLLFDAYNQRLKVIEVYDLSKVKLKYCGVHFNSQAIAPTIEQIDQSFGATHPGVYNSAEQLFHLNFRGLSFSFQLDSWTEAPKYEPNFAHGLASIQIPHGAMVKRMYIYSGNSLQDTKAPPMPLSCYLGNVYAESVDVLRDASGPLGMRLRLISTGCGPGVMAEAKTRMSERCVYFGDSCQDVLSILGAPHKVFYKSEDKMKIHSPSPHKQVPAKCNDYFYNYFTLGVVSICA
;
A
#
# COMPACT_ATOMS: atom_id res chain seq x y z
N MET A 1 -3.04 20.97 8.27
CA MET A 1 -1.87 20.43 7.54
C MET A 1 -1.23 19.37 8.40
N LEU A 2 -1.05 18.16 7.86
CA LEU A 2 -0.37 17.09 8.57
C LEU A 2 1.10 17.47 8.84
N ASP A 3 1.65 16.98 9.95
CA ASP A 3 3.05 17.15 10.34
C ASP A 3 3.66 15.76 10.51
N LEU A 4 4.48 15.36 9.54
CA LEU A 4 4.88 13.97 9.33
C LEU A 4 6.40 13.80 9.32
N GLU A 5 6.86 12.74 9.97
CA GLU A 5 8.23 12.24 9.91
C GLU A 5 8.39 11.34 8.69
N VAL A 6 9.44 11.62 7.92
CA VAL A 6 9.90 10.82 6.80
C VAL A 6 10.96 9.86 7.31
N VAL A 7 10.78 8.57 7.05
CA VAL A 7 11.80 7.55 7.32
C VAL A 7 12.13 6.85 5.99
N PRO A 8 13.28 7.16 5.36
CA PRO A 8 13.70 6.52 4.11
C PRO A 8 13.69 4.99 4.20
N GLU A 9 13.38 4.32 3.10
CA GLU A 9 13.17 2.86 3.02
C GLU A 9 12.04 2.28 3.89
N ARG A 10 11.31 3.10 4.66
CA ARG A 10 10.43 2.58 5.70
C ARG A 10 9.04 3.18 5.69
N SER A 11 8.88 4.49 5.88
CA SER A 11 7.56 5.01 6.26
C SER A 11 7.39 6.53 6.15
N LEU A 12 6.12 6.93 6.20
CA LEU A 12 5.67 8.30 6.43
C LEU A 12 4.61 8.30 7.54
N GLY A 13 4.78 9.10 8.59
CA GLY A 13 3.86 9.04 9.72
C GLY A 13 4.12 10.06 10.81
N ASN A 14 3.47 9.90 11.95
CA ASN A 14 3.71 10.64 13.17
C ASN A 14 3.54 9.71 14.38
N GLN A 15 3.47 10.28 15.59
CA GLN A 15 3.35 9.48 16.83
C GLN A 15 2.02 8.72 16.95
N GLN A 16 0.97 9.11 16.22
CA GLN A 16 -0.35 8.51 16.31
C GLN A 16 -0.57 7.39 15.28
N TRP A 17 0.03 7.52 14.09
CA TRP A 17 -0.12 6.59 12.99
C TRP A 17 1.06 6.67 12.04
N GLU A 18 1.33 5.57 11.33
CA GLU A 18 2.42 5.47 10.37
C GLU A 18 1.97 4.63 9.17
N PHE A 19 2.23 5.10 7.95
CA PHE A 19 2.15 4.28 6.75
C PHE A 19 3.53 3.69 6.49
N THR A 20 3.66 2.38 6.66
CA THR A 20 4.92 1.66 6.50
C THR A 20 4.94 0.91 5.17
N LEU A 21 6.03 0.98 4.42
CA LEU A 21 6.22 0.15 3.22
C LEU A 21 6.05 -1.34 3.58
N GLY A 22 5.37 -2.08 2.72
CA GLY A 22 5.00 -3.48 2.95
C GLY A 22 3.72 -3.68 3.76
N MET A 23 3.15 -2.62 4.35
CA MET A 23 1.86 -2.67 5.04
C MET A 23 0.73 -3.12 4.08
N PRO A 24 -0.17 -4.02 4.50
CA PRO A 24 -1.35 -4.38 3.72
C PRO A 24 -2.33 -3.21 3.55
N LEU A 25 -2.98 -3.11 2.39
CA LEU A 25 -4.03 -2.12 2.10
C LEU A 25 -5.09 -2.03 3.21
N ALA A 26 -5.51 -3.18 3.78
CA ALA A 26 -6.44 -3.24 4.90
C ALA A 26 -6.05 -2.34 6.08
N GLN A 27 -4.78 -2.36 6.44
CA GLN A 27 -4.27 -1.63 7.59
C GLN A 27 -4.20 -0.14 7.31
N ALA A 28 -3.78 0.24 6.10
CA ALA A 28 -3.81 1.63 5.68
C ALA A 28 -5.25 2.17 5.70
N VAL A 29 -6.23 1.40 5.20
CA VAL A 29 -7.66 1.76 5.28
C VAL A 29 -8.13 1.88 6.73
N SER A 30 -7.72 0.97 7.62
CA SER A 30 -8.04 1.03 9.05
C SER A 30 -7.48 2.29 9.71
N ILE A 31 -6.22 2.68 9.40
CA ILE A 31 -5.61 3.93 9.86
C ILE A 31 -6.45 5.12 9.38
N LEU A 32 -6.79 5.17 8.09
CA LEU A 32 -7.58 6.25 7.51
C LEU A 32 -8.97 6.35 8.13
N GLN A 33 -9.64 5.22 8.39
CA GLN A 33 -10.95 5.19 9.06
C GLN A 33 -10.84 5.69 10.50
N LYS A 34 -9.84 5.24 11.26
CA LYS A 34 -9.61 5.66 12.64
C LYS A 34 -9.28 7.16 12.75
N HIS A 35 -8.58 7.71 11.76
CA HIS A 35 -8.14 9.11 11.71
C HIS A 35 -8.92 9.97 10.71
N CYS A 36 -10.16 9.58 10.37
CA CYS A 36 -11.00 10.25 9.35
C CYS A 36 -11.36 11.71 9.68
N ARG A 37 -11.22 12.14 10.93
CA ARG A 37 -11.39 13.55 11.32
C ARG A 37 -10.24 14.43 10.88
N THR A 38 -9.04 13.86 10.76
CA THR A 38 -7.79 14.56 10.42
C THR A 38 -7.42 14.35 8.97
N ILE A 39 -7.47 13.10 8.48
CA ILE A 39 -7.19 12.74 7.08
C ILE A 39 -8.52 12.65 6.33
N ARG A 40 -8.80 13.60 5.45
CA ARG A 40 -10.10 13.74 4.77
C ARG A 40 -9.93 13.65 3.25
N ASN A 41 -11.06 13.44 2.55
CA ASN A 41 -11.14 13.37 1.09
C ASN A 41 -10.15 12.37 0.48
N VAL A 42 -10.16 11.15 1.01
CA VAL A 42 -9.38 10.05 0.44
C VAL A 42 -10.12 9.46 -0.75
N GLN A 43 -9.42 9.32 -1.87
CA GLN A 43 -9.92 8.63 -3.06
C GLN A 43 -9.22 7.29 -3.21
N ASN A 44 -9.97 6.27 -3.62
CA ASN A 44 -9.43 4.97 -4.02
C ASN A 44 -9.45 4.90 -5.55
N LEU A 45 -8.28 4.75 -6.17
CA LEU A 45 -8.13 4.67 -7.62
C LEU A 45 -7.62 3.27 -7.98
N TYR A 46 -8.29 2.63 -8.93
CA TYR A 46 -7.96 1.31 -9.44
C TYR A 46 -8.36 1.19 -10.91
N SER A 47 -7.73 0.27 -11.64
CA SER A 47 -8.08 -0.01 -13.04
C SER A 47 -9.08 -1.16 -13.11
N GLU A 48 -10.28 -0.91 -13.60
CA GLU A 48 -11.27 -1.98 -13.85
C GLU A 48 -10.88 -2.84 -15.05
N GLN A 49 -10.24 -2.25 -16.06
CA GLN A 49 -9.86 -2.94 -17.30
C GLN A 49 -8.65 -3.86 -17.08
N CYS A 50 -7.71 -3.45 -16.24
CA CYS A 50 -6.47 -4.18 -15.99
C CYS A 50 -6.10 -4.13 -14.48
N PRO A 51 -6.89 -4.77 -13.61
CA PRO A 51 -6.78 -4.63 -12.14
C PRO A 51 -5.50 -5.22 -11.55
N LEU A 52 -4.87 -6.19 -12.24
CA LEU A 52 -3.62 -6.82 -11.80
C LEU A 52 -2.37 -6.16 -12.40
N ASN A 53 -2.52 -5.26 -13.36
CA ASN A 53 -1.39 -4.61 -14.04
C ASN A 53 -1.12 -3.20 -13.48
N HIS A 54 -2.07 -2.62 -12.77
CA HIS A 54 -1.98 -1.27 -12.22
C HIS A 54 -2.09 -1.32 -10.71
N ASP A 55 -1.23 -0.58 -10.03
CA ASP A 55 -1.27 -0.44 -8.58
C ASP A 55 -2.61 0.13 -8.12
N LEU A 56 -3.03 -0.28 -6.92
CA LEU A 56 -4.15 0.35 -6.20
C LEU A 56 -3.63 1.61 -5.52
N ILE A 57 -4.32 2.74 -5.68
CA ILE A 57 -3.83 4.02 -5.15
C ILE A 57 -4.84 4.58 -4.15
N LEU A 58 -4.39 4.82 -2.92
CA LEU A 58 -5.11 5.67 -1.97
C LEU A 58 -4.54 7.09 -2.07
N SER A 59 -5.36 8.03 -2.55
CA SER A 59 -4.99 9.44 -2.74
C SER A 59 -5.56 10.30 -1.63
N LEU A 60 -4.71 10.82 -0.76
CA LEU A 60 -5.04 11.75 0.33
C LEU A 60 -5.01 13.17 -0.25
N THR A 61 -6.08 13.54 -0.95
CA THR A 61 -6.10 14.71 -1.84
C THR A 61 -5.85 16.05 -1.14
N GLN A 62 -6.23 16.16 0.13
CA GLN A 62 -6.02 17.37 0.94
C GLN A 62 -4.59 17.49 1.50
N ASP A 63 -3.85 16.39 1.52
CA ASP A 63 -2.53 16.31 2.15
C ASP A 63 -1.40 16.18 1.12
N GLY A 64 -1.73 16.05 -0.16
CA GLY A 64 -0.73 15.95 -1.23
C GLY A 64 -0.02 14.60 -1.26
N ILE A 65 -0.64 13.53 -0.75
CA ILE A 65 -0.01 12.21 -0.59
C ILE A 65 -0.77 11.15 -1.40
N LYS A 66 -0.03 10.24 -2.04
CA LYS A 66 -0.55 9.01 -2.63
C LYS A 66 0.18 7.81 -2.05
N LEU A 67 -0.58 6.78 -1.73
CA LEU A 67 -0.10 5.48 -1.28
C LEU A 67 -0.34 4.48 -2.40
N LEU A 68 0.73 3.98 -3.02
CA LEU A 68 0.66 3.04 -4.14
C LEU A 68 0.86 1.63 -3.60
N PHE A 69 -0.16 0.78 -3.76
CA PHE A 69 -0.15 -0.61 -3.34
C PHE A 69 0.02 -1.52 -4.54
N ASP A 70 0.92 -2.50 -4.42
CA ASP A 70 1.15 -3.50 -5.44
C ASP A 70 -0.16 -4.22 -5.82
N ALA A 71 -0.41 -4.37 -7.12
CA ALA A 71 -1.66 -4.91 -7.65
C ALA A 71 -1.94 -6.36 -7.21
N TYR A 72 -0.88 -7.17 -7.03
CA TYR A 72 -1.00 -8.59 -6.68
C TYR A 72 -1.09 -8.81 -5.18
N ASN A 73 -0.11 -8.31 -4.43
CA ASN A 73 0.02 -8.59 -3.01
C ASN A 73 -0.68 -7.54 -2.13
N GLN A 74 -1.16 -6.44 -2.73
CA GLN A 74 -1.85 -5.33 -2.06
C GLN A 74 -1.05 -4.76 -0.87
N ARG A 75 0.27 -4.73 -1.01
CA ARG A 75 1.21 -4.18 -0.03
C ARG A 75 1.68 -2.81 -0.48
N LEU A 76 1.84 -1.89 0.46
CA LEU A 76 2.31 -0.54 0.21
C LEU A 76 3.70 -0.60 -0.42
N LYS A 77 3.80 -0.18 -1.68
CA LYS A 77 5.00 -0.24 -2.50
C LYS A 77 5.74 1.09 -2.51
N VAL A 78 4.99 2.19 -2.71
CA VAL A 78 5.53 3.55 -2.79
C VAL A 78 4.63 4.52 -2.02
N ILE A 79 5.25 5.46 -1.33
CA ILE A 79 4.58 6.64 -0.79
C ILE A 79 5.05 7.84 -1.62
N GLU A 80 4.14 8.46 -2.35
CA GLU A 80 4.39 9.67 -3.13
C GLU A 80 3.83 10.88 -2.39
N VAL A 81 4.64 11.91 -2.19
CA VAL A 81 4.19 13.26 -1.85
C VAL A 81 4.24 14.09 -3.12
N TYR A 82 3.08 14.30 -3.74
CA TYR A 82 2.95 14.99 -5.03
C TYR A 82 2.70 16.50 -4.89
N ASP A 83 2.40 16.98 -3.68
CA ASP A 83 2.17 18.39 -3.38
C ASP A 83 2.68 18.72 -1.97
N LEU A 84 3.94 19.14 -1.90
CA LEU A 84 4.63 19.45 -0.63
C LEU A 84 4.03 20.67 0.08
N SER A 85 3.26 21.52 -0.61
CA SER A 85 2.63 22.70 0.02
C SER A 85 1.50 22.33 1.00
N LYS A 86 1.00 21.09 0.94
CA LYS A 86 -0.12 20.58 1.73
C LYS A 86 0.28 19.76 2.96
N VAL A 87 1.57 19.59 3.22
CA VAL A 87 2.08 18.77 4.31
C VAL A 87 3.35 19.40 4.92
N LYS A 88 3.57 19.26 6.23
CA LYS A 88 4.86 19.54 6.87
C LYS A 88 5.63 18.24 6.97
N LEU A 89 6.91 18.25 6.58
CA LEU A 89 7.76 17.08 6.58
C LEU A 89 9.00 17.32 7.44
N LYS A 90 9.33 16.29 8.23
CA LYS A 90 10.52 16.22 9.07
C LYS A 90 11.38 15.03 8.68
N TYR A 91 12.68 15.18 8.90
CA TYR A 91 13.64 14.09 8.86
C TYR A 91 14.55 14.21 10.08
N CYS A 92 14.71 13.12 10.82
CA CYS A 92 15.40 13.10 12.11
C CYS A 92 14.84 14.16 13.08
N GLY A 93 13.53 14.40 13.04
CA GLY A 93 12.84 15.40 13.86
C GLY A 93 13.01 16.87 13.42
N VAL A 94 13.80 17.14 12.37
CA VAL A 94 14.03 18.50 11.85
C VAL A 94 13.19 18.74 10.61
N HIS A 95 12.49 19.88 10.55
CA HIS A 95 11.67 20.24 9.39
C HIS A 95 12.55 20.61 8.19
N PHE A 96 12.28 19.97 7.05
CA PHE A 96 12.85 20.35 5.74
C PHE A 96 11.80 20.90 4.78
N ASN A 97 10.51 20.74 5.12
CA ASN A 97 9.39 21.29 4.37
C ASN A 97 8.30 21.76 5.35
N SER A 98 7.97 23.04 5.31
CA SER A 98 6.87 23.63 6.07
C SER A 98 6.48 24.99 5.49
N GLN A 99 5.48 25.66 6.07
CA GLN A 99 5.14 27.04 5.69
C GLN A 99 6.29 28.03 5.89
N ALA A 100 7.24 27.73 6.78
CA ALA A 100 8.40 28.57 7.07
C ALA A 100 9.68 28.09 6.38
N ILE A 101 9.70 26.87 5.84
CA ILE A 101 10.90 26.23 5.27
C ILE A 101 10.51 25.67 3.91
N ALA A 102 11.02 26.29 2.86
CA ALA A 102 10.81 25.82 1.49
C ALA A 102 11.68 24.58 1.21
N PRO A 103 11.14 23.55 0.51
CA PRO A 103 11.91 22.37 0.15
C PRO A 103 12.76 22.65 -1.09
N THR A 104 13.81 23.47 -0.95
CA THR A 104 14.77 23.73 -2.02
C THR A 104 15.82 22.63 -2.08
N ILE A 105 16.57 22.54 -3.19
CA ILE A 105 17.68 21.59 -3.29
C ILE A 105 18.71 21.76 -2.16
N GLU A 106 19.04 22.99 -1.76
CA GLU A 106 19.98 23.23 -0.66
C GLU A 106 19.44 22.69 0.66
N GLN A 107 18.14 22.85 0.89
CA GLN A 107 17.48 22.31 2.08
C GLN A 107 17.48 20.77 2.05
N ILE A 108 17.32 20.15 0.88
CA ILE A 108 17.43 18.71 0.71
C ILE A 108 18.86 18.24 0.97
N ASP A 109 19.86 18.87 0.38
CA ASP A 109 21.28 18.54 0.59
C ASP A 109 21.69 18.71 2.07
N GLN A 110 21.19 19.75 2.73
CA GLN A 110 21.42 19.96 4.16
C GLN A 110 20.78 18.86 5.02
N SER A 111 19.60 18.37 4.63
CA SER A 111 18.82 17.43 5.44
C SER A 111 19.24 15.97 5.21
N PHE A 112 19.54 15.59 3.97
CA PHE A 112 19.80 14.21 3.56
C PHE A 112 21.26 13.96 3.13
N GLY A 113 22.07 15.00 3.10
CA GLY A 113 23.44 14.98 2.60
C GLY A 113 23.50 15.27 1.09
N ALA A 114 24.57 15.91 0.65
CA ALA A 114 24.79 16.17 -0.77
C ALA A 114 25.01 14.84 -1.52
N THR A 115 24.26 14.62 -2.60
CA THR A 115 24.40 13.43 -3.47
C THR A 115 25.03 13.77 -4.81
N HIS A 116 25.25 12.73 -5.64
CA HIS A 116 25.62 12.88 -7.06
C HIS A 116 24.61 13.75 -7.83
N PRO A 117 24.96 14.25 -9.02
CA PRO A 117 24.11 15.18 -9.75
C PRO A 117 22.79 14.53 -10.15
N GLY A 118 21.73 15.35 -10.23
CA GLY A 118 20.41 14.87 -10.59
C GLY A 118 20.37 14.19 -11.96
N VAL A 119 19.52 13.19 -12.10
CA VAL A 119 19.29 12.47 -13.36
C VAL A 119 18.08 13.07 -14.06
N TYR A 120 18.26 13.52 -15.30
CA TYR A 120 17.14 14.04 -16.09
C TYR A 120 16.26 12.91 -16.64
N ASN A 121 14.95 13.01 -16.41
CA ASN A 121 13.96 12.18 -17.05
C ASN A 121 13.22 12.98 -18.13
N SER A 122 13.52 12.71 -19.40
CA SER A 122 12.90 13.39 -20.54
C SER A 122 11.42 13.06 -20.73
N ALA A 123 10.93 11.90 -20.28
CA ALA A 123 9.52 11.57 -20.38
C ALA A 123 8.66 12.41 -19.43
N GLU A 124 9.19 12.70 -18.25
CA GLU A 124 8.51 13.51 -17.23
C GLU A 124 8.88 14.99 -17.28
N GLN A 125 9.96 15.35 -18.01
CA GLN A 125 10.58 16.67 -17.99
C GLN A 125 10.96 17.10 -16.56
N LEU A 126 11.44 16.16 -15.75
CA LEU A 126 11.83 16.37 -14.35
C LEU A 126 13.26 15.89 -14.11
N PHE A 127 13.98 16.59 -13.23
CA PHE A 127 15.23 16.08 -12.66
C PHE A 127 14.95 15.30 -11.40
N HIS A 128 15.57 14.14 -11.25
CA HIS A 128 15.45 13.29 -10.08
C HIS A 128 16.76 13.26 -9.31
N LEU A 129 16.69 13.64 -8.03
CA LEU A 129 17.76 13.46 -7.05
C LEU A 129 17.44 12.20 -6.24
N ASN A 130 18.30 11.19 -6.35
CA ASN A 130 18.04 9.86 -5.81
C ASN A 130 18.92 9.58 -4.58
N PHE A 131 18.27 9.13 -3.52
CA PHE A 131 18.85 8.56 -2.33
C PHE A 131 18.41 7.09 -2.23
N ARG A 132 19.04 6.36 -1.31
CA ARG A 132 18.54 5.02 -0.95
C ARG A 132 17.17 5.16 -0.27
N GLY A 133 16.13 4.61 -0.90
CA GLY A 133 14.76 4.59 -0.41
C GLY A 133 14.00 5.91 -0.45
N LEU A 134 14.55 6.92 -1.13
CA LEU A 134 14.00 8.26 -1.19
C LEU A 134 14.41 8.92 -2.52
N SER A 135 13.50 9.61 -3.19
CA SER A 135 13.87 10.47 -4.33
C SER A 135 13.07 11.76 -4.32
N PHE A 136 13.66 12.80 -4.92
CA PHE A 136 13.06 14.12 -5.08
C PHE A 136 13.08 14.51 -6.54
N SER A 137 11.97 15.02 -7.06
CA SER A 137 11.88 15.53 -8.42
C SER A 137 11.76 17.04 -8.46
N PHE A 138 12.40 17.67 -9.44
CA PHE A 138 12.46 19.13 -9.62
C PHE A 138 12.00 19.49 -11.04
N GLN A 139 11.22 20.56 -11.15
CA GLN A 139 10.68 21.08 -12.42
C GLN A 139 11.53 22.24 -12.95
N LEU A 140 11.57 22.40 -14.28
CA LEU A 140 12.52 23.24 -15.02
C LEU A 140 12.01 24.62 -15.47
N ASP A 141 10.94 25.14 -14.87
CA ASP A 141 10.14 26.24 -15.44
C ASP A 141 10.88 27.57 -15.71
N SER A 142 12.13 27.72 -15.27
CA SER A 142 12.96 28.93 -15.40
C SER A 142 14.21 28.78 -16.29
N TRP A 143 14.31 27.73 -17.12
CA TRP A 143 15.41 27.59 -18.08
C TRP A 143 15.10 28.36 -19.37
N THR A 144 15.55 29.63 -19.46
CA THR A 144 15.46 30.46 -20.68
C THR A 144 16.31 29.93 -21.85
N GLU A 145 17.16 28.95 -21.58
CA GLU A 145 17.82 28.14 -22.60
C GLU A 145 17.61 26.68 -22.20
N ALA A 146 16.92 25.89 -23.04
CA ALA A 146 17.01 24.44 -22.93
C ALA A 146 18.50 24.08 -22.83
N PRO A 147 18.92 23.21 -21.88
CA PRO A 147 20.31 22.76 -21.84
C PRO A 147 20.63 22.27 -23.25
N LYS A 148 21.61 22.89 -23.91
CA LYS A 148 22.02 22.52 -25.28
C LYS A 148 22.26 21.01 -25.25
N TYR A 149 21.29 20.28 -25.80
CA TYR A 149 21.31 18.84 -25.84
C TYR A 149 22.41 18.48 -26.84
N GLU A 150 23.62 18.21 -26.34
CA GLU A 150 24.62 17.54 -27.14
C GLU A 150 24.27 16.05 -27.17
N PRO A 151 23.93 15.48 -28.34
CA PRO A 151 23.47 14.10 -28.46
C PRO A 151 24.53 13.04 -28.13
N ASN A 152 25.72 13.43 -27.68
CA ASN A 152 26.81 12.54 -27.30
C ASN A 152 26.79 12.14 -25.81
N PHE A 153 25.91 12.69 -24.98
CA PHE A 153 25.74 12.20 -23.61
C PHE A 153 24.73 11.05 -23.61
N ALA A 154 25.25 9.82 -23.67
CA ALA A 154 24.49 8.59 -23.61
C ALA A 154 23.46 8.63 -22.46
N HIS A 155 22.27 8.14 -22.77
CA HIS A 155 21.19 7.82 -21.83
C HIS A 155 21.76 7.37 -20.47
N GLY A 156 21.59 8.20 -19.43
CA GLY A 156 21.99 7.90 -18.05
C GLY A 156 23.30 8.51 -17.55
N LEU A 157 24.05 9.27 -18.36
CA LEU A 157 25.35 9.87 -17.96
C LEU A 157 25.37 11.41 -17.95
N ALA A 158 24.31 12.09 -18.38
CA ALA A 158 24.21 13.55 -18.27
C ALA A 158 23.84 13.93 -16.82
N SER A 159 24.85 13.96 -15.96
CA SER A 159 24.74 14.42 -14.59
C SER A 159 24.73 15.96 -14.59
N ILE A 160 23.55 16.56 -14.64
CA ILE A 160 23.40 18.02 -14.69
C ILE A 160 23.17 18.52 -13.27
N GLN A 161 23.87 19.60 -12.89
CA GLN A 161 23.64 20.25 -11.61
C GLN A 161 22.26 20.91 -11.64
N ILE A 162 21.42 20.52 -10.67
CA ILE A 162 20.13 21.17 -10.46
C ILE A 162 20.42 22.61 -9.99
N PRO A 163 19.76 23.63 -10.56
CA PRO A 163 20.02 25.02 -10.19
C PRO A 163 19.73 25.31 -8.72
N HIS A 164 20.49 26.26 -8.17
CA HIS A 164 20.25 26.74 -6.82
C HIS A 164 18.83 27.34 -6.69
N GLY A 165 18.18 27.08 -5.57
CA GLY A 165 16.80 27.51 -5.28
C GLY A 165 15.72 26.69 -6.00
N ALA A 166 16.07 25.64 -6.76
CA ALA A 166 15.09 24.75 -7.35
C ALA A 166 14.24 24.09 -6.25
N MET A 167 12.92 24.14 -6.41
CA MET A 167 11.97 23.59 -5.44
C MET A 167 11.57 22.15 -5.80
N VAL A 168 11.45 21.32 -4.78
CA VAL A 168 10.94 19.96 -4.92
C VAL A 168 9.49 20.00 -5.40
N LYS A 169 9.23 19.31 -6.51
CA LYS A 169 7.90 19.09 -7.07
C LYS A 169 7.24 17.85 -6.49
N ARG A 170 7.98 16.74 -6.41
CA ARG A 170 7.50 15.48 -5.82
C ARG A 170 8.59 14.81 -5.01
N MET A 171 8.16 14.00 -4.06
CA MET A 171 9.02 13.17 -3.24
C MET A 171 8.46 11.74 -3.22
N TYR A 172 9.33 10.74 -3.25
CA TYR A 172 8.95 9.34 -3.22
C TYR A 172 9.70 8.61 -2.12
N ILE A 173 9.00 7.79 -1.33
CA ILE A 173 9.59 6.85 -0.37
C ILE A 173 9.30 5.45 -0.88
N TYR A 174 10.34 4.64 -1.02
CA TYR A 174 10.27 3.29 -1.56
C TYR A 174 11.39 2.42 -0.98
N SER A 175 11.39 1.12 -1.27
CA SER A 175 12.46 0.21 -0.83
C SER A 175 13.52 0.06 -1.92
N GLY A 176 14.81 0.10 -1.54
CA GLY A 176 15.93 -0.07 -2.48
C GLY A 176 16.39 1.23 -3.14
N ASN A 177 17.04 1.11 -4.29
CA ASN A 177 17.79 2.21 -4.90
C ASN A 177 17.10 2.91 -6.07
N SER A 178 16.07 2.29 -6.67
CA SER A 178 15.43 2.78 -7.90
C SER A 178 13.91 2.76 -7.73
N LEU A 179 13.26 3.89 -8.03
CA LEU A 179 11.80 3.98 -8.05
C LEU A 179 11.20 3.11 -9.16
N GLN A 180 11.89 2.95 -10.29
CA GLN A 180 11.40 2.17 -11.44
C GLN A 180 11.40 0.67 -11.15
N ASP A 181 12.42 0.20 -10.43
CA ASP A 181 12.62 -1.23 -10.15
C ASP A 181 12.07 -1.64 -8.77
N THR A 182 11.47 -0.70 -8.02
CA THR A 182 11.00 -0.97 -6.67
C THR A 182 9.81 -1.94 -6.69
N LYS A 183 9.80 -2.85 -5.71
CA LYS A 183 8.75 -3.83 -5.48
C LYS A 183 8.23 -3.67 -4.06
N ALA A 184 6.99 -4.11 -3.82
CA ALA A 184 6.47 -4.06 -2.47
C ALA A 184 7.32 -4.94 -1.55
N PRO A 185 7.88 -4.39 -0.45
CA PRO A 185 8.72 -5.16 0.45
C PRO A 185 7.89 -6.21 1.21
N PRO A 186 8.55 -7.19 1.84
CA PRO A 186 7.87 -8.11 2.74
C PRO A 186 7.12 -7.36 3.84
N MET A 187 5.98 -7.90 4.27
CA MET A 187 5.17 -7.27 5.32
C MET A 187 5.99 -7.19 6.62
N PRO A 188 6.15 -5.97 7.20
CA PRO A 188 6.89 -5.80 8.45
C PRO A 188 6.30 -6.64 9.59
N LEU A 189 7.15 -7.11 10.50
CA LEU A 189 6.72 -7.89 11.67
C LEU A 189 5.69 -7.14 12.53
N SER A 190 5.85 -5.82 12.65
CA SER A 190 4.91 -4.92 13.36
C SER A 190 3.51 -4.91 12.75
N CYS A 191 3.37 -5.25 11.46
CA CYS A 191 2.08 -5.29 10.79
C CYS A 191 1.29 -6.57 11.09
N TYR A 192 1.88 -7.63 11.65
CA TYR A 192 1.10 -8.85 11.89
C TYR A 192 0.02 -8.64 12.96
N LEU A 193 0.33 -7.91 14.04
CA LEU A 193 -0.62 -7.58 15.12
C LEU A 193 -1.41 -8.80 15.64
N GLY A 194 -0.75 -9.97 15.71
CA GLY A 194 -1.37 -11.23 16.12
C GLY A 194 -2.26 -11.92 15.07
N ASN A 195 -2.39 -11.34 13.87
CA ASN A 195 -3.18 -11.91 12.78
C ASN A 195 -2.40 -12.92 11.94
N VAL A 196 -3.17 -13.77 11.26
CA VAL A 196 -2.69 -14.71 10.25
C VAL A 196 -2.96 -14.13 8.87
N TYR A 197 -1.98 -14.20 7.97
CA TYR A 197 -2.07 -13.73 6.60
C TYR A 197 -1.82 -14.86 5.61
N ALA A 198 -2.41 -14.79 4.42
CA ALA A 198 -2.03 -15.68 3.33
C ALA A 198 -0.75 -15.17 2.64
N GLU A 199 0.25 -16.04 2.48
CA GLU A 199 1.37 -15.84 1.54
C GLU A 199 0.93 -16.11 0.12
N SER A 200 0.24 -17.24 -0.06
CA SER A 200 -0.25 -17.70 -1.35
C SER A 200 -1.51 -18.55 -1.15
N VAL A 201 -2.35 -18.56 -2.19
CA VAL A 201 -3.54 -19.40 -2.28
C VAL A 201 -3.49 -20.13 -3.61
N ASP A 202 -3.32 -21.44 -3.55
CA ASP A 202 -3.34 -22.31 -4.73
C ASP A 202 -4.73 -22.94 -4.90
N VAL A 203 -5.23 -22.99 -6.14
CA VAL A 203 -6.46 -23.73 -6.44
C VAL A 203 -6.11 -25.22 -6.60
N LEU A 204 -6.73 -26.06 -5.78
CA LEU A 204 -6.67 -27.51 -5.91
C LEU A 204 -7.65 -27.94 -7.00
N ARG A 205 -7.21 -28.78 -7.93
CA ARG A 205 -8.00 -29.22 -9.10
C ARG A 205 -7.89 -30.73 -9.30
N ASP A 206 -8.95 -31.33 -9.83
CA ASP A 206 -8.97 -32.69 -10.36
C ASP A 206 -9.47 -32.70 -11.82
N ALA A 207 -9.72 -33.89 -12.37
CA ALA A 207 -10.23 -34.05 -13.75
C ALA A 207 -11.64 -33.48 -13.95
N SER A 208 -12.41 -33.29 -12.88
CA SER A 208 -13.79 -32.79 -12.90
C SER A 208 -13.87 -31.27 -12.69
N GLY A 209 -12.85 -30.65 -12.10
CA GLY A 209 -12.79 -29.21 -11.92
C GLY A 209 -12.01 -28.76 -10.68
N PRO A 210 -12.26 -27.55 -10.18
CA PRO A 210 -11.66 -27.07 -8.94
C PRO A 210 -12.27 -27.80 -7.73
N LEU A 211 -11.42 -28.42 -6.92
CA LEU A 211 -11.79 -29.20 -5.73
C LEU A 211 -11.75 -28.34 -4.45
N GLY A 212 -10.86 -27.36 -4.39
CA GLY A 212 -10.67 -26.55 -3.20
C GLY A 212 -9.52 -25.55 -3.31
N MET A 213 -9.06 -25.07 -2.17
CA MET A 213 -7.96 -24.11 -2.04
C MET A 213 -6.96 -24.59 -1.01
N ARG A 214 -5.68 -24.41 -1.32
CA ARG A 214 -4.57 -24.61 -0.38
C ARG A 214 -3.95 -23.26 -0.07
N LEU A 215 -4.06 -22.87 1.20
CA LEU A 215 -3.57 -21.61 1.72
C LEU A 215 -2.26 -21.85 2.44
N ARG A 216 -1.22 -21.13 2.02
CA ARG A 216 0.02 -21.03 2.78
C ARG A 216 -0.09 -19.83 3.69
N LEU A 217 -0.23 -20.10 4.98
CA LEU A 217 -0.50 -19.11 6.01
C LEU A 217 0.78 -18.70 6.71
N ILE A 218 0.84 -17.42 7.06
CA ILE A 218 1.95 -16.79 7.77
C ILE A 218 1.41 -16.08 9.01
N SER A 219 2.07 -16.28 10.14
CA SER A 219 1.81 -15.57 11.39
C SER A 219 3.11 -15.27 12.13
N THR A 220 3.08 -14.31 13.04
CA THR A 220 4.15 -14.16 14.05
C THR A 220 3.77 -14.99 15.28
N GLY A 221 4.73 -15.73 15.83
CA GLY A 221 4.47 -16.59 16.99
C GLY A 221 3.98 -15.78 18.19
N CYS A 222 2.74 -15.99 18.61
CA CYS A 222 2.23 -15.55 19.91
C CYS A 222 2.31 -16.72 20.90
N GLY A 223 3.42 -16.81 21.63
CA GLY A 223 3.53 -17.67 22.81
C GLY A 223 3.60 -16.80 24.07
N PRO A 224 2.85 -17.10 25.15
CA PRO A 224 3.07 -16.45 26.42
C PRO A 224 4.50 -16.76 26.90
N GLY A 225 5.32 -15.73 27.10
CA GLY A 225 6.64 -15.86 27.71
C GLY A 225 7.85 -15.91 26.77
N VAL A 226 7.69 -15.70 25.46
CA VAL A 226 8.84 -15.66 24.53
C VAL A 226 9.05 -14.23 24.03
N MET A 227 9.82 -13.45 24.80
CA MET A 227 10.51 -12.24 24.31
C MET A 227 11.71 -12.58 23.40
N ALA A 228 11.82 -13.83 22.93
CA ALA A 228 12.88 -14.26 22.02
C ALA A 228 12.36 -14.18 20.58
N GLU A 229 12.85 -13.19 19.83
CA GLU A 229 12.80 -13.06 18.37
C GLU A 229 11.46 -13.41 17.73
N ALA A 230 10.67 -12.38 17.39
CA ALA A 230 9.44 -12.49 16.62
C ALA A 230 9.71 -13.08 15.23
N LYS A 231 9.82 -14.41 15.16
CA LYS A 231 10.03 -15.14 13.91
C LYS A 231 8.69 -15.49 13.30
N THR A 232 8.63 -15.28 12.00
CA THR A 232 7.53 -15.70 11.16
C THR A 232 7.38 -17.23 11.16
N ARG A 233 6.16 -17.72 11.38
CA ARG A 233 5.78 -19.13 11.28
C ARG A 233 4.92 -19.33 10.05
N MET A 234 5.20 -20.39 9.31
CA MET A 234 4.43 -20.82 8.15
C MET A 234 3.66 -22.10 8.46
N SER A 235 2.43 -22.18 7.96
CA SER A 235 1.61 -23.39 8.02
C SER A 235 0.76 -23.49 6.77
N GLU A 236 0.47 -24.71 6.32
CA GLU A 236 -0.39 -24.97 5.18
C GLU A 236 -1.77 -25.45 5.64
N ARG A 237 -2.83 -24.95 5.01
CA ARG A 237 -4.22 -25.31 5.29
C ARG A 237 -4.97 -25.54 3.98
N CYS A 238 -5.77 -26.60 3.91
CA CYS A 238 -6.60 -26.90 2.75
C CYS A 238 -8.07 -26.76 3.15
N VAL A 239 -8.85 -26.08 2.33
CA VAL A 239 -10.32 -26.01 2.42
C VAL A 239 -10.89 -26.47 1.09
N TYR A 240 -12.00 -27.21 1.11
CA TYR A 240 -12.60 -27.83 -0.06
C TYR A 240 -13.98 -27.27 -0.35
N PHE A 241 -14.37 -27.26 -1.63
CA PHE A 241 -15.74 -26.90 -1.99
C PHE A 241 -16.70 -27.98 -1.48
N GLY A 242 -17.70 -27.58 -0.71
CA GLY A 242 -18.61 -28.48 0.00
C GLY A 242 -18.34 -28.62 1.50
N ASP A 243 -17.19 -28.11 1.99
CA ASP A 243 -16.93 -27.99 3.43
C ASP A 243 -18.01 -27.15 4.12
N SER A 244 -18.45 -27.58 5.30
CA SER A 244 -19.37 -26.78 6.10
C SER A 244 -18.66 -25.57 6.70
N CYS A 245 -19.43 -24.58 7.16
CA CYS A 245 -18.83 -23.43 7.84
C CYS A 245 -18.12 -23.80 9.15
N GLN A 246 -18.49 -24.92 9.78
CA GLN A 246 -17.77 -25.43 10.96
C GLN A 246 -16.41 -26.01 10.56
N ASP A 247 -16.33 -26.72 9.43
CA ASP A 247 -15.08 -27.25 8.89
C ASP A 247 -14.14 -26.10 8.54
N VAL A 248 -14.62 -25.11 7.79
CA VAL A 248 -13.83 -23.92 7.42
C VAL A 248 -13.34 -23.16 8.67
N LEU A 249 -14.20 -22.96 9.68
CA LEU A 249 -13.83 -22.35 10.97
C LEU A 249 -12.73 -23.15 11.69
N SER A 250 -12.82 -24.48 11.68
CA SER A 250 -11.84 -25.34 12.35
C SER A 250 -10.47 -25.30 11.67
N ILE A 251 -10.45 -25.08 10.36
CA ILE A 251 -9.24 -25.07 9.53
C ILE A 251 -8.56 -23.70 9.50
N LEU A 252 -9.35 -22.63 9.28
CA LEU A 252 -8.85 -21.25 9.09
C LEU A 252 -8.94 -20.39 10.35
N GLY A 253 -9.70 -20.81 11.36
CA GLY A 253 -10.00 -20.02 12.54
C GLY A 253 -11.16 -19.04 12.33
N ALA A 254 -11.30 -18.09 13.26
CA ALA A 254 -12.38 -17.12 13.25
C ALA A 254 -12.26 -16.13 12.06
N PRO A 255 -13.38 -15.77 11.40
CA PRO A 255 -13.38 -14.75 10.37
C PRO A 255 -13.19 -13.35 10.97
N HIS A 256 -12.73 -12.42 10.15
CA HIS A 256 -12.60 -11.02 10.56
C HIS A 256 -13.96 -10.35 10.73
N LYS A 257 -14.91 -10.72 9.88
CA LYS A 257 -16.26 -10.18 9.92
C LYS A 257 -17.25 -11.19 9.36
N VAL A 258 -18.40 -11.28 10.00
CA VAL A 258 -19.56 -12.03 9.51
C VAL A 258 -20.53 -11.03 8.90
N PHE A 259 -21.01 -11.32 7.69
CA PHE A 259 -21.99 -10.50 7.01
C PHE A 259 -23.23 -11.32 6.77
N TYR A 260 -24.38 -10.79 7.17
CA TYR A 260 -25.68 -11.38 6.92
C TYR A 260 -26.28 -10.73 5.68
N LYS A 261 -26.83 -11.55 4.78
CA LYS A 261 -27.60 -11.05 3.63
C LYS A 261 -28.88 -10.45 4.17
N SER A 262 -28.94 -9.12 4.18
CA SER A 262 -30.05 -8.38 4.79
C SER A 262 -31.33 -8.41 3.95
N GLU A 263 -31.22 -8.61 2.62
CA GLU A 263 -32.37 -8.57 1.71
C GLU A 263 -32.16 -9.49 0.51
N ASP A 264 -33.21 -10.24 0.17
CA ASP A 264 -33.31 -10.93 -1.11
C ASP A 264 -34.37 -10.22 -1.95
N LYS A 265 -33.94 -9.16 -2.65
CA LYS A 265 -34.80 -8.31 -3.49
C LYS A 265 -35.49 -9.08 -4.61
N MET A 266 -35.08 -10.32 -4.90
CA MET A 266 -35.72 -11.21 -5.87
C MET A 266 -36.91 -11.98 -5.28
N LYS A 267 -37.13 -11.96 -3.95
CA LYS A 267 -38.27 -12.64 -3.30
C LYS A 267 -39.63 -12.14 -3.77
N ILE A 268 -39.75 -10.87 -4.16
CA ILE A 268 -41.00 -10.28 -4.66
C ILE A 268 -41.44 -10.87 -6.01
N HIS A 269 -40.51 -11.48 -6.75
CA HIS A 269 -40.78 -12.14 -8.02
C HIS A 269 -41.05 -13.65 -7.84
N SER A 270 -41.01 -14.15 -6.61
CA SER A 270 -41.37 -15.54 -6.35
C SER A 270 -42.88 -15.73 -6.54
N PRO A 271 -43.34 -16.82 -7.20
CA PRO A 271 -44.76 -17.07 -7.44
C PRO A 271 -45.55 -17.40 -6.16
N SER A 272 -44.92 -17.36 -4.97
CA SER A 272 -45.55 -17.66 -3.68
C SER A 272 -44.90 -16.86 -2.54
N PRO A 273 -45.05 -15.53 -2.50
CA PRO A 273 -44.38 -14.67 -1.51
C PRO A 273 -44.83 -14.94 -0.07
N HIS A 274 -45.96 -15.63 0.13
CA HIS A 274 -46.53 -15.97 1.44
C HIS A 274 -46.22 -17.40 1.90
N LYS A 275 -45.68 -18.27 1.04
CA LYS A 275 -45.20 -19.59 1.49
C LYS A 275 -43.82 -19.39 2.10
N GLN A 276 -43.79 -19.22 3.42
CA GLN A 276 -42.55 -19.33 4.19
C GLN A 276 -42.03 -20.76 4.07
N VAL A 277 -41.22 -21.03 3.05
CA VAL A 277 -40.19 -22.06 3.18
C VAL A 277 -39.09 -21.34 3.94
N PRO A 278 -38.81 -21.66 5.22
CA PRO A 278 -37.59 -21.16 5.84
C PRO A 278 -36.47 -21.58 4.91
N ALA A 279 -35.72 -20.61 4.37
CA ALA A 279 -34.52 -20.94 3.64
C ALA A 279 -33.70 -21.81 4.60
N LYS A 280 -33.52 -23.09 4.27
CA LYS A 280 -32.61 -23.97 5.00
C LYS A 280 -31.17 -23.44 4.95
N CYS A 281 -30.94 -22.45 4.08
CA CYS A 281 -29.70 -21.78 3.83
C CYS A 281 -29.47 -20.68 4.85
N ASN A 282 -28.40 -20.80 5.62
CA ASN A 282 -27.93 -19.75 6.50
C ASN A 282 -27.42 -18.58 5.64
N ASP A 283 -28.21 -17.53 5.46
CA ASP A 283 -27.93 -16.38 4.56
C ASP A 283 -26.81 -15.45 5.12
N TYR A 284 -25.60 -15.97 5.32
CA TYR A 284 -24.44 -15.20 5.76
C TYR A 284 -23.12 -15.69 5.16
N PHE A 285 -22.08 -14.86 5.21
CA PHE A 285 -20.74 -15.24 4.80
C PHE A 285 -19.68 -14.77 5.80
N TYR A 286 -18.60 -15.55 5.86
CA TYR A 286 -17.41 -15.28 6.61
C TYR A 286 -16.38 -14.57 5.72
N ASN A 287 -15.98 -13.37 6.12
CA ASN A 287 -14.93 -12.61 5.45
C ASN A 287 -13.58 -12.83 6.17
N TYR A 288 -12.66 -13.52 5.51
CA TYR A 288 -11.28 -13.70 5.94
C TYR A 288 -10.38 -12.70 5.22
N PHE A 289 -10.49 -11.43 5.60
CA PHE A 289 -9.85 -10.34 4.86
C PHE A 289 -8.33 -10.51 4.72
N THR A 290 -7.62 -10.90 5.79
CA THR A 290 -6.16 -11.10 5.76
C THR A 290 -5.73 -12.33 4.96
N LEU A 291 -6.67 -13.23 4.64
CA LEU A 291 -6.45 -14.40 3.79
C LEU A 291 -6.88 -14.15 2.34
N GLY A 292 -7.58 -13.04 2.07
CA GLY A 292 -8.16 -12.75 0.75
C GLY A 292 -9.31 -13.68 0.35
N VAL A 293 -9.99 -14.32 1.32
CA VAL A 293 -11.01 -15.35 1.06
C VAL A 293 -12.35 -14.99 1.69
N VAL A 294 -13.42 -15.32 0.99
CA VAL A 294 -14.80 -15.28 1.50
C VAL A 294 -15.37 -16.70 1.48
N SER A 295 -15.90 -17.15 2.61
CA SER A 295 -16.63 -18.42 2.72
C SER A 295 -18.12 -18.12 2.83
N ILE A 296 -18.89 -18.57 1.85
CA ILE A 296 -20.34 -18.45 1.84
C ILE A 296 -20.89 -19.58 2.69
N CYS A 297 -21.58 -19.24 3.78
CA CYS A 297 -22.30 -20.22 4.55
C CYS A 297 -23.64 -20.45 3.89
N ALA A 298 -23.98 -21.71 3.63
CA ALA A 298 -25.25 -22.14 3.11
C ALA A 298 -25.73 -23.32 3.95
#